data_AF-A0AAI8AA28-F1
#
_entry.id   AF-A0AAI8AA28-F1
#
_cell.length_a   1.000
_cell.length_b   1.000
_cell.length_c   1.000
_cell.angle_alpha   90.00
_cell.angle_beta   90.00
_cell.angle_gamma   90.00
#
_symmetry.space_group_name_H-M   'P 1'
#
loop_
_entity.id
_entity.type
_entity.pdbx_description
1 polymer ?
#
loop_
_entity_poly.entity_id
_entity_poly.type
_entity_poly.pdbx_seq_one_letter_code
_entity_poly.pdbx_strand_id
1 'polypeptide(L)'
;MKTTLPQRSLKIQARLNFIVQQILDIAQDKIAMIILYGSFARGDWVRDLPNGYHSDTNILIILKKGKYKGYTALRLKDTIYTKLKKTGVIKPQIIPYDSRISIILESIDEVNRQLEKGRYFYTDIKKEGILLYDGKEFTLSEAKDFPWSEMKEIAKDYYEEWFRSGCGFLIDCKYPFERGELNKSAFYLHQATESFYSSILLVFSNYKPKLHDIEELGSMAENYNSELLQVFPIAIPE
;
A
#
# COMPACT_ATOMS: atom_id res chain seq x y z
N MET A 1 -17.60 -7.06 5.95
CA MET A 1 -16.32 -7.43 5.29
C MET A 1 -16.36 -8.90 4.88
N LYS A 2 -15.58 -9.27 3.85
CA LYS A 2 -15.44 -10.66 3.43
C LYS A 2 -14.50 -11.41 4.40
N THR A 3 -14.66 -12.73 4.50
CA THR A 3 -13.81 -13.61 5.32
C THR A 3 -13.20 -14.76 4.52
N THR A 4 -13.56 -14.87 3.25
CA THR A 4 -13.11 -15.93 2.34
C THR A 4 -12.30 -15.33 1.19
N LEU A 5 -11.16 -15.94 0.88
CA LEU A 5 -10.34 -15.54 -0.26
C LEU A 5 -11.05 -15.86 -1.59
N PRO A 6 -10.86 -15.03 -2.63
CA PRO A 6 -11.22 -15.41 -3.99
C PRO A 6 -10.52 -16.70 -4.43
N GLN A 7 -11.15 -17.48 -5.31
CA GLN A 7 -10.62 -18.77 -5.79
C GLN A 7 -9.17 -18.65 -6.30
N ARG A 8 -8.87 -17.58 -7.03
CA ARG A 8 -7.54 -17.33 -7.61
C ARG A 8 -6.48 -17.05 -6.54
N SER A 9 -6.88 -16.56 -5.36
CA SER A 9 -6.01 -16.21 -4.23
C SER A 9 -5.89 -17.33 -3.18
N LEU A 10 -6.64 -18.44 -3.28
CA LEU A 10 -6.50 -19.57 -2.35
C LEU A 10 -5.08 -20.15 -2.32
N LYS A 11 -4.33 -20.00 -3.41
CA LYS A 11 -2.93 -20.43 -3.54
C LYS A 11 -2.01 -19.81 -2.48
N ILE A 12 -2.34 -18.63 -1.95
CA ILE A 12 -1.54 -17.95 -0.92
C ILE A 12 -2.09 -18.13 0.50
N GLN A 13 -3.15 -18.90 0.71
CA GLN A 13 -3.83 -19.00 2.00
C GLN A 13 -2.90 -19.50 3.13
N ALA A 14 -2.12 -20.56 2.87
CA ALA A 14 -1.18 -21.09 3.85
C ALA A 14 -0.11 -20.05 4.25
N ARG A 15 0.39 -19.31 3.26
CA ARG A 15 1.35 -18.21 3.47
C ARG A 15 0.72 -17.07 4.28
N LEU A 16 -0.51 -16.66 3.96
CA LEU A 16 -1.26 -15.64 4.70
C LEU A 16 -1.49 -16.05 6.15
N ASN A 17 -1.91 -17.29 6.41
CA ASN A 17 -2.11 -17.81 7.76
C ASN A 17 -0.80 -17.75 8.56
N PHE A 18 0.32 -18.13 7.93
CA PHE A 18 1.62 -18.05 8.57
C PHE A 18 2.05 -16.61 8.85
N ILE A 19 1.87 -15.69 7.91
CA ILE A 19 2.12 -14.25 8.11
C ILE A 19 1.33 -13.72 9.31
N VAL A 20 0.01 -13.99 9.34
CA VAL A 20 -0.89 -13.58 10.42
C VAL A 20 -0.41 -14.12 11.75
N GLN A 21 -0.05 -15.40 11.82
CA GLN A 21 0.49 -16.00 13.05
C GLN A 21 1.76 -15.27 13.52
N GLN A 22 2.72 -15.02 12.62
CA GLN A 22 3.96 -14.34 12.97
C GLN A 22 3.74 -12.89 13.45
N ILE A 23 2.73 -12.20 12.91
CA ILE A 23 2.33 -10.87 13.36
C ILE A 23 1.71 -10.93 14.77
N LEU A 24 0.79 -11.88 15.00
CA LEU A 24 0.12 -12.04 16.29
C LEU A 24 1.10 -12.40 17.41
N ASP A 25 2.08 -13.27 17.13
CA ASP A 25 3.15 -13.65 18.09
C ASP A 25 3.93 -12.43 18.63
N ILE A 26 3.97 -11.31 17.90
CA ILE A 26 4.69 -10.09 18.28
C ILE A 26 3.84 -9.17 19.17
N ALA A 27 2.55 -9.05 18.85
CA ALA A 27 1.75 -7.91 19.31
C ALA A 27 0.24 -8.16 19.32
N GLN A 28 -0.23 -9.41 19.48
CA GLN A 28 -1.66 -9.73 19.51
C GLN A 28 -2.46 -8.82 20.46
N ASP A 29 -1.91 -8.50 21.64
CA ASP A 29 -2.53 -7.62 22.63
C ASP A 29 -2.80 -6.20 22.11
N LYS A 30 -2.09 -5.77 21.07
CA LYS A 30 -2.14 -4.43 20.46
C LYS A 30 -2.98 -4.38 19.19
N ILE A 31 -3.31 -5.52 18.59
CA ILE A 31 -3.95 -5.61 17.28
C ILE A 31 -5.46 -5.80 17.45
N ALA A 32 -6.23 -4.92 16.83
CA ALA A 32 -7.68 -5.03 16.72
C ALA A 32 -8.08 -5.95 15.57
N MET A 33 -7.53 -5.72 14.38
CA MET A 33 -7.86 -6.48 13.16
C MET A 33 -6.64 -6.60 12.23
N ILE A 34 -6.61 -7.64 11.41
CA ILE A 34 -5.68 -7.78 10.28
C ILE A 34 -6.51 -8.03 9.02
N ILE A 35 -6.26 -7.24 7.99
CA ILE A 35 -7.07 -7.22 6.76
C ILE A 35 -6.15 -7.36 5.56
N LEU A 36 -6.43 -8.34 4.69
CA LEU A 36 -5.86 -8.37 3.34
C LEU A 36 -6.65 -7.39 2.47
N TYR A 37 -5.93 -6.52 1.75
CA TYR A 37 -6.52 -5.64 0.75
C TYR A 37 -5.78 -5.73 -0.58
N GLY A 38 -6.24 -4.94 -1.55
CA GLY A 38 -5.61 -4.87 -2.86
C GLY A 38 -5.92 -6.08 -3.74
N SER A 39 -5.05 -6.31 -4.72
CA SER A 39 -5.35 -7.23 -5.82
C SER A 39 -5.52 -8.71 -5.40
N PHE A 40 -4.85 -9.13 -4.32
CA PHE A 40 -5.08 -10.46 -3.76
C PHE A 40 -6.45 -10.60 -3.06
N ALA A 41 -6.96 -9.54 -2.44
CA ALA A 41 -8.30 -9.54 -1.85
C ALA A 41 -9.41 -9.51 -2.91
N ARG A 42 -9.16 -8.82 -4.04
CA ARG A 42 -10.08 -8.78 -5.18
C ARG A 42 -9.99 -10.01 -6.10
N GLY A 43 -8.83 -10.67 -6.16
CA GLY A 43 -8.58 -11.84 -7.01
C GLY A 43 -8.08 -11.51 -8.41
N ASP A 44 -7.80 -10.24 -8.69
CA ASP A 44 -7.31 -9.70 -9.97
C ASP A 44 -5.77 -9.53 -10.00
N TRP A 45 -5.04 -10.04 -8.99
CA TRP A 45 -3.58 -10.01 -8.93
C TRP A 45 -2.91 -10.54 -10.22
N VAL A 46 -1.74 -10.01 -10.52
CA VAL A 46 -0.98 -10.34 -11.72
C VAL A 46 0.40 -10.87 -11.34
N ARG A 47 0.86 -11.83 -12.13
CA ARG A 47 2.20 -12.42 -12.04
C ARG A 47 2.73 -12.58 -13.45
N ASP A 48 3.70 -11.75 -13.79
CA ASP A 48 4.37 -11.69 -15.08
C ASP A 48 5.88 -11.80 -14.86
N LEU A 49 6.32 -13.04 -14.58
CA LEU A 49 7.71 -13.34 -14.25
C LEU A 49 8.73 -12.94 -15.35
N PRO A 50 8.45 -13.11 -16.66
CA PRO A 50 9.36 -12.64 -17.70
C PRO A 50 9.70 -11.16 -17.60
N ASN A 51 8.73 -10.34 -17.16
CA ASN A 51 8.91 -8.91 -16.95
C ASN A 51 9.24 -8.55 -15.49
N GLY A 52 9.57 -9.55 -14.66
CA GLY A 52 9.91 -9.38 -13.25
C GLY A 52 8.74 -8.94 -12.35
N TYR A 53 7.51 -8.92 -12.87
CA TYR A 53 6.37 -8.33 -12.19
C TYR A 53 5.57 -9.37 -11.38
N HIS A 54 5.26 -9.02 -10.13
CA HIS A 54 4.39 -9.77 -9.26
C HIS A 54 3.66 -8.82 -8.32
N SER A 55 2.32 -8.85 -8.27
CA SER A 55 1.57 -8.01 -7.32
C SER A 55 2.01 -8.26 -5.88
N ASP A 56 1.95 -7.23 -5.03
CA ASP A 56 2.31 -7.33 -3.63
C ASP A 56 1.16 -7.90 -2.77
N THR A 57 1.51 -8.57 -1.67
CA THR A 57 0.57 -8.93 -0.61
C THR A 57 0.40 -7.75 0.33
N ASN A 58 -0.70 -7.04 0.13
CA ASN A 58 -1.06 -5.81 0.82
C ASN A 58 -1.88 -6.10 2.10
N ILE A 59 -1.32 -5.76 3.27
CA ILE A 59 -1.91 -6.05 4.59
C ILE A 59 -2.09 -4.77 5.40
N LEU A 60 -3.32 -4.51 5.84
CA LEU A 60 -3.62 -3.48 6.82
C LEU A 60 -3.73 -4.13 8.21
N ILE A 61 -2.91 -3.66 9.15
CA ILE A 61 -2.99 -4.05 10.56
C ILE A 61 -3.59 -2.87 11.33
N ILE A 62 -4.75 -3.11 11.93
CA ILE A 62 -5.47 -2.12 12.72
C ILE A 62 -5.10 -2.31 14.20
N LEU A 63 -4.60 -1.27 14.84
CA LEU A 63 -4.15 -1.27 16.23
C LEU A 63 -5.25 -0.77 17.17
N LYS A 64 -5.37 -1.38 18.35
CA LYS A 64 -6.42 -1.08 19.35
C LYS A 64 -6.37 0.34 19.94
N LYS A 65 -5.21 1.00 19.93
CA LYS A 65 -5.02 2.32 20.54
C LYS A 65 -4.30 3.27 19.60
N GLY A 66 -4.79 4.51 19.52
CA GLY A 66 -4.11 5.62 18.83
C GLY A 66 -2.73 6.03 19.37
N LYS A 67 -2.23 5.40 20.45
CA LYS A 67 -0.87 5.64 20.99
C LYS A 67 0.25 5.08 20.10
N TYR A 68 -0.10 4.26 19.12
CA TYR A 68 0.83 3.76 18.11
C TYR A 68 0.80 4.67 16.88
N LYS A 69 1.24 5.92 17.07
CA LYS A 69 1.47 6.89 15.98
C LYS A 69 2.94 7.25 15.91
N GLY A 70 3.39 7.67 14.73
CA GLY A 70 4.78 8.07 14.49
C GLY A 70 5.77 6.96 14.82
N TYR A 71 6.78 7.28 15.63
CA TYR A 71 7.92 6.40 15.91
C TYR A 71 7.53 5.01 16.46
N THR A 72 6.52 4.92 17.32
CA THR A 72 6.11 3.63 17.90
C THR A 72 5.49 2.70 16.86
N ALA A 73 4.74 3.25 15.90
CA ALA A 73 4.20 2.46 14.79
C ALA A 73 5.33 1.99 13.86
N LEU A 74 6.26 2.90 13.51
CA LEU A 74 7.43 2.55 12.69
C LEU A 74 8.25 1.43 13.31
N ARG A 75 8.57 1.52 14.61
CA ARG A 75 9.32 0.46 15.31
C ARG A 75 8.58 -0.88 15.33
N LEU A 76 7.24 -0.86 15.46
CA LEU A 76 6.44 -2.08 15.37
C LEU A 76 6.47 -2.67 13.95
N LYS A 77 6.32 -1.82 12.92
CA LYS A 77 6.45 -2.20 11.50
C LYS A 77 7.80 -2.87 11.27
N ASP A 78 8.90 -2.25 11.71
CA ASP A 78 10.27 -2.78 11.59
C ASP A 78 10.44 -4.12 12.31
N THR A 79 9.86 -4.26 13.49
CA THR A 79 9.89 -5.52 14.27
C THR A 79 9.16 -6.64 13.53
N ILE A 80 7.99 -6.33 12.94
CA ILE A 80 7.23 -7.27 12.10
C ILE A 80 8.06 -7.67 10.88
N TYR A 81 8.59 -6.72 10.11
CA TYR A 81 9.43 -7.03 8.94
C TYR A 81 10.66 -7.87 9.33
N THR A 82 11.31 -7.55 10.45
CA THR A 82 12.46 -8.32 10.94
C THR A 82 12.08 -9.76 11.27
N LYS A 83 10.94 -9.98 11.94
CA LYS A 83 10.43 -11.33 12.23
C LYS A 83 10.11 -12.09 10.94
N LEU A 84 9.38 -11.47 10.01
CA LEU A 84 9.01 -12.09 8.73
C LEU A 84 10.23 -12.45 7.87
N LYS A 85 11.29 -11.63 7.90
CA LYS A 85 12.59 -11.98 7.28
C LYS A 85 13.23 -13.19 7.96
N LYS A 86 13.31 -13.20 9.30
CA LYS A 86 13.90 -14.31 10.07
C LYS A 86 13.16 -15.63 9.92
N THR A 87 11.85 -15.59 9.73
CA THR A 87 11.01 -16.79 9.55
C THR A 87 10.95 -17.26 8.10
N GLY A 88 11.67 -16.60 7.19
CA GLY A 88 11.72 -16.95 5.77
C GLY A 88 10.43 -16.63 5.02
N VAL A 89 9.57 -15.76 5.54
CA VAL A 89 8.40 -15.26 4.81
C VAL A 89 8.81 -14.21 3.77
N ILE A 90 9.71 -13.32 4.17
CA ILE A 90 10.30 -12.33 3.28
C ILE A 90 11.68 -12.85 2.91
N LYS A 91 11.85 -13.19 1.64
CA LYS A 91 13.12 -13.67 1.09
C LYS A 91 13.66 -12.70 0.04
N PRO A 92 14.98 -12.66 -0.17
CA PRO A 92 15.57 -11.88 -1.26
C PRO A 92 15.20 -12.42 -2.66
N GLN A 93 14.87 -13.71 -2.77
CA GLN A 93 14.55 -14.36 -4.04
C GLN A 93 13.04 -14.31 -4.34
N ILE A 94 12.69 -14.04 -5.60
CA ILE A 94 11.33 -14.17 -6.11
C ILE A 94 11.00 -15.66 -6.24
N ILE A 95 10.26 -16.20 -5.28
CA ILE A 95 9.73 -17.57 -5.31
C ILE A 95 8.29 -17.50 -5.85
N PRO A 96 7.82 -18.50 -6.63
CA PRO A 96 6.41 -18.57 -7.05
C PRO A 96 5.45 -18.35 -5.88
N TYR A 97 4.58 -17.33 -6.00
CA TYR A 97 3.58 -16.95 -4.98
C TYR A 97 4.14 -16.33 -3.69
N ASP A 98 5.42 -15.94 -3.70
CA ASP A 98 6.12 -15.25 -2.61
C ASP A 98 6.30 -13.76 -2.99
N SER A 99 5.16 -13.08 -3.13
CA SER A 99 5.06 -11.62 -3.36
C SER A 99 5.76 -10.82 -2.27
N ARG A 100 6.22 -9.61 -2.60
CA ARG A 100 6.59 -8.65 -1.55
C ARG A 100 5.40 -8.40 -0.64
N ILE A 101 5.69 -8.08 0.62
CA ILE A 101 4.67 -7.82 1.63
C ILE A 101 4.68 -6.31 1.91
N SER A 102 3.55 -5.68 1.67
CA SER A 102 3.32 -4.27 1.98
C SER A 102 2.41 -4.19 3.21
N ILE A 103 2.90 -3.58 4.29
CA ILE A 103 2.17 -3.45 5.55
C ILE A 103 1.85 -1.99 5.82
N ILE A 104 0.58 -1.72 6.06
CA ILE A 104 0.11 -0.45 6.62
C ILE A 104 -0.31 -0.71 8.08
N LEU A 105 0.14 0.16 8.98
CA LEU A 105 -0.27 0.17 10.38
C LEU A 105 -1.12 1.41 10.62
N GLU A 106 -2.35 1.22 11.08
CA GLU A 106 -3.23 2.33 11.46
C GLU A 106 -3.96 2.00 12.76
N SER A 107 -4.35 3.02 13.54
CA SER A 107 -5.20 2.79 14.72
C SER A 107 -6.67 2.65 14.33
N ILE A 108 -7.46 1.92 15.13
CA ILE A 108 -8.92 1.81 14.94
C ILE A 108 -9.60 3.18 14.85
N ASP A 109 -9.21 4.13 15.71
CA ASP A 109 -9.73 5.51 15.70
C ASP A 109 -9.42 6.25 14.40
N GLU A 110 -8.28 5.94 13.77
CA GLU A 110 -7.89 6.52 12.50
C GLU A 110 -8.73 5.94 11.37
N VAL A 111 -8.80 4.61 11.29
CA VAL A 111 -9.57 3.90 10.26
C VAL A 111 -11.03 4.35 10.29
N ASN A 112 -11.65 4.39 11.48
CA ASN A 112 -13.04 4.82 11.65
C ASN A 112 -13.24 6.28 11.24
N ARG A 113 -12.33 7.19 11.64
CA ARG A 113 -12.41 8.59 11.23
C ARG A 113 -12.28 8.76 9.71
N GLN A 114 -11.45 7.95 9.04
CA GLN A 114 -11.29 8.03 7.58
C GLN A 114 -12.48 7.39 6.84
N LEU A 115 -13.10 6.36 7.40
CA LEU A 115 -14.38 5.80 6.91
C LEU A 115 -15.52 6.83 7.00
N GLU A 116 -15.62 7.53 8.13
CA GLU A 116 -16.61 8.60 8.35
C GLU A 116 -16.38 9.81 7.41
N LYS A 117 -15.13 10.05 7.03
CA LYS A 117 -14.75 11.03 6.00
C LYS A 117 -14.90 10.50 4.57
N GLY A 118 -15.35 9.27 4.38
CA GLY A 118 -15.57 8.65 3.07
C GLY A 118 -14.31 8.53 2.20
N ARG A 119 -13.13 8.36 2.83
CA ARG A 119 -11.88 8.15 2.08
C ARG A 119 -11.94 6.80 1.37
N TYR A 120 -11.76 6.77 0.05
CA TYR A 120 -11.98 5.56 -0.74
C TYR A 120 -11.03 4.44 -0.35
N PHE A 121 -9.76 4.74 -0.08
CA PHE A 121 -8.82 3.74 0.41
C PHE A 121 -9.40 2.87 1.54
N TYR A 122 -9.98 3.49 2.58
CA TYR A 122 -10.56 2.76 3.71
C TYR A 122 -11.92 2.15 3.37
N THR A 123 -12.72 2.85 2.57
CA THR A 123 -14.04 2.39 2.13
C THR A 123 -13.94 1.12 1.29
N ASP A 124 -13.01 1.09 0.33
CA ASP A 124 -12.71 -0.04 -0.54
C ASP A 124 -12.16 -1.20 0.28
N ILE A 125 -11.27 -0.95 1.25
CA ILE A 125 -10.81 -1.98 2.19
C ILE A 125 -11.99 -2.59 2.96
N LYS A 126 -12.92 -1.79 3.47
CA LYS A 126 -14.11 -2.30 4.19
C LYS A 126 -15.05 -3.09 3.26
N LYS A 127 -15.20 -2.69 2.00
CA LYS A 127 -16.07 -3.33 1.01
C LYS A 127 -15.46 -4.61 0.43
N GLU A 128 -14.19 -4.57 0.06
CA GLU A 128 -13.52 -5.60 -0.75
C GLU A 128 -12.51 -6.44 0.01
N GLY A 129 -11.98 -5.93 1.13
CA GLY A 129 -10.94 -6.58 1.91
C GLY A 129 -11.39 -7.89 2.57
N ILE A 130 -10.41 -8.77 2.80
CA ILE A 130 -10.60 -10.05 3.50
C ILE A 130 -10.12 -9.90 4.93
N LEU A 131 -11.01 -10.09 5.89
CA LEU A 131 -10.68 -10.10 7.31
C LEU A 131 -9.88 -11.38 7.63
N LEU A 132 -8.62 -11.21 8.00
CA LEU A 132 -7.70 -12.30 8.33
C LEU A 132 -7.64 -12.59 9.83
N TYR A 133 -7.83 -11.55 10.65
CA TYR A 133 -7.90 -11.65 12.11
C TYR A 133 -8.84 -10.58 12.66
N ASP A 134 -9.62 -10.95 13.68
CA ASP A 134 -10.50 -10.06 14.42
C ASP A 134 -10.41 -10.35 15.92
N GLY A 135 -9.97 -9.36 16.69
CA GLY A 135 -9.93 -9.42 18.15
C GLY A 135 -11.32 -9.30 18.81
N LYS A 136 -12.37 -8.96 18.04
CA LYS A 136 -13.77 -8.83 18.47
C LYS A 136 -14.07 -7.73 19.49
N GLU A 137 -13.07 -6.91 19.83
CA GLU A 137 -13.18 -5.80 20.77
C GLU A 137 -13.67 -4.50 20.10
N PHE A 138 -13.57 -4.40 18.76
CA PHE A 138 -13.83 -3.18 18.01
C PHE A 138 -14.64 -3.46 16.75
N THR A 139 -15.31 -2.44 16.23
CA THR A 139 -16.05 -2.48 14.96
C THR A 139 -15.64 -1.32 14.06
N LEU A 140 -15.69 -1.55 12.74
CA LEU A 140 -15.39 -0.52 11.74
C LEU A 140 -16.63 0.35 11.46
N SER A 141 -16.49 1.68 11.55
CA SER A 141 -17.55 2.65 11.23
C SER A 141 -18.11 2.47 9.83
N GLU A 142 -19.38 2.79 9.62
CA GLU A 142 -19.95 2.83 8.27
C GLU A 142 -19.23 3.87 7.40
N ALA A 143 -18.96 3.49 6.15
CA ALA A 143 -18.33 4.39 5.21
C ALA A 143 -19.36 5.43 4.77
N LYS A 144 -18.99 6.70 4.82
CA LYS A 144 -19.82 7.76 4.25
C LYS A 144 -19.75 7.70 2.73
N ASP A 145 -20.89 7.50 2.08
CA ASP A 145 -20.98 7.64 0.62
C ASP A 145 -20.97 9.14 0.25
N PHE A 146 -20.13 9.51 -0.73
CA PHE A 146 -20.10 10.86 -1.29
C PHE A 146 -20.85 10.91 -2.63
N PRO A 147 -21.46 12.05 -3.00
CA PRO A 147 -21.97 12.23 -4.36
C PRO A 147 -20.81 12.17 -5.36
N TRP A 148 -20.98 11.40 -6.44
CA TRP A 148 -19.97 11.28 -7.52
C TRP A 148 -19.47 12.62 -8.06
N SER A 149 -20.29 13.67 -8.05
CA SER A 149 -19.90 15.02 -8.47
C SER A 149 -18.84 15.64 -7.56
N GLU A 150 -19.01 15.54 -6.23
CA GLU A 150 -18.03 16.05 -5.26
C GLU A 150 -16.73 15.23 -5.32
N MET A 151 -16.87 13.91 -5.50
CA MET A 151 -15.74 13.01 -5.70
C MET A 151 -14.87 13.42 -6.91
N LYS A 152 -15.52 13.75 -8.02
CA LYS A 152 -14.87 14.12 -9.27
C LYS A 152 -14.10 15.44 -9.15
N GLU A 153 -14.68 16.44 -8.50
CA GLU A 153 -13.99 17.73 -8.31
C GLU A 153 -12.76 17.57 -7.41
N ILE A 154 -12.87 16.83 -6.29
CA ILE A 154 -11.71 16.55 -5.42
C ILE A 154 -10.59 15.81 -6.18
N ALA A 155 -10.95 14.79 -6.96
CA ALA A 155 -9.98 14.04 -7.75
C ALA A 155 -9.31 14.93 -8.81
N LYS A 156 -10.06 15.84 -9.43
CA LYS A 156 -9.55 16.80 -10.41
C LYS A 156 -8.56 17.76 -9.76
N ASP A 157 -8.88 18.33 -8.59
CA ASP A 157 -7.99 19.23 -7.87
C ASP A 157 -6.66 18.54 -7.52
N TYR A 158 -6.71 17.29 -7.03
CA TYR A 158 -5.50 16.51 -6.76
C TYR A 158 -4.71 16.18 -8.01
N TYR A 159 -5.38 15.87 -9.12
CA TYR A 159 -4.70 15.65 -10.39
C TYR A 159 -3.97 16.93 -10.83
N GLU A 160 -4.67 18.07 -10.84
CA GLU A 160 -4.10 19.36 -11.26
C GLU A 160 -2.91 19.80 -10.38
N GLU A 161 -2.96 19.52 -9.08
CA GLU A 161 -1.85 19.80 -8.16
C GLU A 161 -0.65 18.86 -8.40
N TRP A 162 -0.88 17.56 -8.21
CA TRP A 162 0.21 16.58 -8.09
C TRP A 162 0.77 16.17 -9.44
N PHE A 163 -0.08 16.00 -10.46
CA PHE A 163 0.40 15.66 -11.80
C PHE A 163 1.22 16.81 -12.39
N ARG A 164 0.74 18.05 -12.23
CA ARG A 164 1.48 19.24 -12.69
C ARG A 164 2.81 19.41 -11.98
N SER A 165 2.84 19.19 -10.66
CA SER A 165 4.08 19.18 -9.88
C SER A 165 5.07 18.14 -10.42
N GLY A 166 4.60 16.92 -10.68
CA GLY A 166 5.42 15.85 -11.26
C GLY A 166 5.99 16.22 -12.62
N CYS A 167 5.18 16.81 -13.50
CA CYS A 167 5.64 17.32 -14.80
C CYS A 167 6.71 18.41 -14.65
N GLY A 168 6.55 19.33 -13.69
CA GLY A 168 7.55 20.36 -13.40
C GLY A 168 8.91 19.77 -13.04
N PHE A 169 8.94 18.86 -12.06
CA PHE A 169 10.17 18.18 -11.66
C PHE A 169 10.81 17.36 -12.80
N LEU A 170 10.00 16.72 -13.65
CA LEU A 170 10.48 15.96 -14.79
C LEU A 170 11.10 16.86 -15.87
N ILE A 171 10.59 18.06 -16.06
CA ILE A 171 11.19 19.06 -16.96
C ILE A 171 12.50 19.56 -16.34
N ASP A 172 12.46 19.93 -15.06
CA ASP A 172 13.58 20.56 -14.36
C ASP A 172 14.77 19.61 -14.15
N CYS A 173 14.56 18.29 -14.19
CA CYS A 173 15.64 17.29 -14.09
C CYS A 173 16.67 17.38 -15.23
N LYS A 174 16.28 17.91 -16.40
CA LYS A 174 17.16 17.97 -17.57
C LYS A 174 18.35 18.89 -17.38
N TYR A 175 18.17 20.03 -16.72
CA TYR A 175 19.24 21.02 -16.53
C TYR A 175 20.40 20.52 -15.64
N PRO A 176 20.19 19.95 -14.44
CA PRO A 176 21.29 19.36 -13.67
C PRO A 176 21.90 18.16 -14.40
N PHE A 177 21.12 17.39 -15.15
CA PHE A 177 21.64 16.28 -15.96
C PHE A 177 22.65 16.78 -17.02
N GLU A 178 22.28 17.80 -17.79
CA GLU A 178 23.14 18.41 -18.82
C GLU A 178 24.43 19.02 -18.24
N ARG A 179 24.40 19.50 -16.99
CA ARG A 179 25.58 20.00 -16.27
C ARG A 179 26.43 18.89 -15.63
N GLY A 180 26.04 17.63 -15.75
CA GLY A 180 26.70 16.50 -15.09
C GLY A 180 26.43 16.39 -13.59
N GLU A 181 25.47 17.14 -13.04
CA GLU A 181 25.05 17.09 -11.63
C GLU A 181 24.03 15.95 -11.40
N LEU A 182 24.49 14.71 -11.61
CA LEU A 182 23.62 13.52 -11.62
C LEU A 182 22.82 13.33 -10.32
N ASN A 183 23.40 13.68 -9.17
CA ASN A 183 22.73 13.62 -7.86
C ASN A 183 21.50 14.54 -7.79
N LYS A 184 21.58 15.77 -8.32
CA LYS A 184 20.45 16.71 -8.35
C LYS A 184 19.39 16.26 -9.37
N SER A 185 19.83 15.76 -10.52
CA SER A 185 18.90 15.19 -11.51
C SER A 185 18.12 14.01 -10.93
N ALA A 186 18.80 13.10 -10.23
CA ALA A 186 18.16 11.97 -9.57
C ALA A 186 17.16 12.43 -8.50
N PHE A 187 17.50 13.46 -7.71
CA PHE A 187 16.56 14.04 -6.73
C PHE A 187 15.29 14.57 -7.40
N TYR A 188 15.39 15.29 -8.52
CA TYR A 188 14.21 15.76 -9.24
C TYR A 188 13.39 14.63 -9.86
N LEU A 189 14.04 13.58 -10.39
CA LEU A 189 13.34 12.38 -10.86
C LEU A 189 12.59 11.67 -9.72
N HIS A 190 13.17 11.62 -8.51
CA HIS A 190 12.48 11.10 -7.32
C HIS A 190 11.24 11.93 -6.99
N GLN A 191 11.36 13.26 -6.97
CA GLN A 191 10.22 14.15 -6.69
C GLN A 191 9.13 14.06 -7.76
N ALA A 192 9.52 13.92 -9.03
CA ALA A 192 8.58 13.66 -10.12
C ALA A 192 7.81 12.34 -9.88
N THR A 193 8.54 11.27 -9.57
CA THR A 193 7.97 9.94 -9.30
C THR A 193 7.03 9.95 -8.10
N GLU A 194 7.45 10.54 -6.97
CA GLU A 194 6.60 10.71 -5.79
C GLU A 194 5.33 11.48 -6.15
N SER A 195 5.44 12.54 -6.94
CA SER A 195 4.29 13.38 -7.32
C SER A 195 3.30 12.63 -8.22
N PHE A 196 3.78 11.85 -9.18
CA PHE A 196 2.92 11.02 -10.03
C PHE A 196 2.21 9.91 -9.24
N TYR A 197 2.92 9.20 -8.36
CA TYR A 197 2.25 8.23 -7.49
C TYR A 197 1.26 8.92 -6.53
N SER A 198 1.61 10.08 -5.97
CA SER A 198 0.70 10.86 -5.14
C SER A 198 -0.57 11.23 -5.90
N SER A 199 -0.45 11.64 -7.17
CA SER A 199 -1.59 11.92 -8.04
C SER A 199 -2.48 10.69 -8.20
N ILE A 200 -1.92 9.54 -8.54
CA ILE A 200 -2.67 8.28 -8.66
C ILE A 200 -3.39 7.94 -7.36
N LEU A 201 -2.66 7.91 -6.23
CA LEU A 201 -3.23 7.57 -4.94
C LEU A 201 -4.35 8.53 -4.54
N LEU A 202 -4.18 9.84 -4.72
CA LEU A 202 -5.19 10.82 -4.34
C LEU A 202 -6.42 10.79 -5.27
N VAL A 203 -6.21 10.65 -6.58
CA VAL A 203 -7.29 10.58 -7.57
C VAL A 203 -8.17 9.35 -7.34
N PHE A 204 -7.56 8.17 -7.17
CA PHE A 204 -8.31 6.92 -7.08
C PHE A 204 -8.73 6.57 -5.67
N SER A 205 -8.02 7.06 -4.65
CA SER A 205 -8.22 6.62 -3.27
C SER A 205 -8.64 7.73 -2.30
N ASN A 206 -8.51 8.98 -2.73
CA ASN A 206 -8.62 10.17 -1.88
C ASN A 206 -7.71 10.07 -0.64
N TYR A 207 -6.60 9.33 -0.73
CA TYR A 207 -5.66 9.12 0.36
C TYR A 207 -4.23 9.08 -0.19
N LYS A 208 -3.33 9.77 0.52
CA LYS A 208 -1.88 9.64 0.35
C LYS A 208 -1.29 9.37 1.73
N PRO A 209 -0.48 8.30 1.88
CA PRO A 209 0.25 8.08 3.12
C PRO A 209 1.29 9.19 3.34
N LYS A 210 1.64 9.45 4.60
CA LYS A 210 2.70 10.41 4.95
C LYS A 210 4.09 9.76 4.84
N LEU A 211 4.47 9.38 3.62
CA LEU A 211 5.77 8.78 3.30
C LEU A 211 6.30 9.30 1.96
N HIS A 212 7.62 9.19 1.79
CA HIS A 212 8.36 9.63 0.59
C HIS A 212 9.05 8.47 -0.13
N ASP A 213 8.85 7.24 0.36
CA ASP A 213 9.41 6.03 -0.23
C ASP A 213 8.63 5.67 -1.49
N ILE A 214 9.28 5.84 -2.64
CA ILE A 214 8.66 5.61 -3.95
C ILE A 214 8.37 4.13 -4.23
N GLU A 215 9.05 3.20 -3.57
CA GLU A 215 8.74 1.77 -3.69
C GLU A 215 7.45 1.45 -2.93
N GLU A 216 7.27 1.99 -1.72
CA GLU A 216 6.01 1.85 -0.98
C GLU A 216 4.85 2.57 -1.71
N LEU A 217 5.08 3.77 -2.25
CA LEU A 217 4.07 4.47 -3.05
C LEU A 217 3.70 3.68 -4.32
N GLY A 218 4.69 3.14 -5.03
CA GLY A 218 4.48 2.31 -6.22
C GLY A 218 3.68 1.05 -5.89
N SER A 219 4.03 0.36 -4.80
CA SER A 219 3.29 -0.80 -4.27
C SER A 219 1.81 -0.47 -4.02
N MET A 220 1.54 0.71 -3.43
CA MET A 220 0.16 1.15 -3.21
C MET A 220 -0.55 1.50 -4.52
N ALA A 221 0.12 2.23 -5.42
CA ALA A 221 -0.42 2.69 -6.69
C ALA A 221 -0.77 1.52 -7.64
N GLU A 222 -0.01 0.44 -7.58
CA GLU A 222 -0.21 -0.82 -8.30
C GLU A 222 -1.65 -1.36 -8.15
N ASN A 223 -2.29 -1.08 -7.01
CA ASN A 223 -3.64 -1.56 -6.73
C ASN A 223 -4.71 -0.93 -7.64
N TYR A 224 -4.40 0.16 -8.35
CA TYR A 224 -5.32 0.87 -9.24
C TYR A 224 -5.11 0.52 -10.72
N ASN A 225 -3.89 0.20 -11.14
CA ASN A 225 -3.60 -0.32 -12.49
C ASN A 225 -2.30 -1.14 -12.47
N SER A 226 -2.37 -2.38 -12.95
CA SER A 226 -1.22 -3.28 -13.05
C SER A 226 -0.14 -2.83 -14.05
N GLU A 227 -0.47 -1.98 -15.02
CA GLU A 227 0.51 -1.40 -15.96
C GLU A 227 1.55 -0.53 -15.25
N LEU A 228 1.20 0.03 -14.08
CA LEU A 228 2.12 0.86 -13.28
C LEU A 228 3.36 0.09 -12.81
N LEU A 229 3.32 -1.23 -12.84
CA LEU A 229 4.44 -2.07 -12.42
C LEU A 229 5.51 -2.23 -13.49
N GLN A 230 5.22 -1.78 -14.70
CA GLN A 230 6.15 -1.79 -15.82
C GLN A 230 6.87 -0.45 -15.98
N VAL A 231 6.58 0.55 -15.14
CA VAL A 231 7.13 1.90 -15.27
C VAL A 231 8.62 1.94 -14.98
N PHE A 232 9.11 1.13 -14.04
CA PHE A 232 10.52 1.03 -13.70
C PHE A 232 11.07 -0.36 -14.02
N PRO A 233 12.26 -0.46 -14.63
CA PRO A 233 12.90 -1.75 -14.84
C PRO A 233 13.24 -2.37 -13.48
N ILE A 234 12.68 -3.54 -13.21
CA ILE A 234 13.09 -4.36 -12.07
C ILE A 234 14.37 -5.06 -12.52
N ALA A 235 15.50 -4.72 -11.89
CA ALA A 235 16.75 -5.41 -12.15
C ALA A 235 16.55 -6.91 -11.88
N ILE A 236 16.51 -7.71 -12.94
CA ILE A 236 16.77 -9.14 -12.83
C ILE A 236 18.25 -9.21 -12.45
N PRO A 237 18.62 -9.82 -11.31
CA PRO A 237 20.03 -10.05 -11.04
C PRO A 237 20.62 -10.84 -12.21
N GLU A 238 21.64 -10.29 -12.86
CA GLU A 238 22.52 -11.08 -13.74
C GLU A 238 23.22 -12.21 -12.95
#